data_AF-A0A0Q7IHS3-F1
#
_entry.id   AF-A0A0Q7IHS3-F1
#
_cell.length_a   1.000
_cell.length_b   1.000
_cell.length_c   1.000
_cell.angle_alpha   90.00
_cell.angle_beta   90.00
_cell.angle_gamma   90.00
#
_symmetry.space_group_name_H-M   'P 1'
#
loop_
_entity.id
_entity.type
_entity.pdbx_description
1 polymer ?
#
loop_
_entity_poly.entity_id
_entity_poly.type
_entity_poly.pdbx_seq_one_letter_code
_entity_poly.pdbx_strand_id
1 'polypeptide(L)'
;MNMTMQTDQIITDWQPHFPSLWGNHSLALSHRLAASPLFSDDALARLIDKSPREAYHVNYSQKTPGNPPKRREGEIKGLTGHEVLDVVRNGNIWVNLTAPASVDPAYGELLDSLYAEFEERVPGYKSYKRNLTILISSPNVSVKYHSDVPGQSLWQVRGTKKVFVYPANKPFISQPALEKLILGQLRETDMPYESWYDDYAEVHMLEAGKMLHWPLNGPHRVVNENMLNVSFTTEHWTDELRKHYAVNYANGFLRSKLGMQKLSQQVTGASYLVKLATAAAVKFTPLNPQKKKVYTVDFQVDPTAPEGVRDIEGYSFSK
;
A
#
# COMPACT_ATOMS: atom_id res chain seq x y z
N MET A 1 18.37 -21.40 -31.78
CA MET A 1 18.26 -21.18 -30.33
C MET A 1 19.38 -20.24 -29.92
N ASN A 2 19.12 -18.93 -29.91
CA ASN A 2 20.02 -17.97 -29.31
C ASN A 2 19.40 -17.57 -27.97
N MET A 3 19.89 -18.18 -26.90
CA MET A 3 19.73 -17.67 -25.54
C MET A 3 20.51 -16.35 -25.47
N THR A 4 19.85 -15.24 -25.78
CA THR A 4 20.37 -13.92 -25.43
C THR A 4 20.37 -13.83 -23.91
N MET A 5 21.51 -13.42 -23.35
CA MET A 5 21.83 -13.44 -21.93
C MET A 5 20.76 -12.77 -21.07
N GLN A 6 20.26 -13.52 -20.10
CA GLN A 6 19.24 -13.17 -19.11
C GLN A 6 19.87 -12.40 -17.94
N THR A 7 20.46 -11.23 -18.18
CA THR A 7 21.22 -10.47 -17.16
C THR A 7 20.46 -9.33 -16.48
N ASP A 8 19.24 -8.98 -16.91
CA ASP A 8 18.50 -7.83 -16.39
C ASP A 8 17.16 -8.13 -15.67
N GLN A 9 16.79 -9.40 -15.51
CA GLN A 9 15.50 -9.76 -14.88
C GLN A 9 15.46 -9.37 -13.40
N ILE A 10 14.37 -8.76 -12.97
CA ILE A 10 14.18 -8.33 -11.58
C ILE A 10 13.72 -9.50 -10.71
N ILE A 11 12.73 -10.26 -11.18
CA ILE A 11 12.26 -11.49 -10.53
C ILE A 11 13.19 -12.64 -10.92
N THR A 12 13.60 -13.43 -9.93
CA THR A 12 14.63 -14.46 -10.09
C THR A 12 14.11 -15.90 -10.07
N ASP A 13 12.84 -16.11 -9.72
CA ASP A 13 12.25 -17.44 -9.51
C ASP A 13 10.86 -17.61 -10.14
N TRP A 14 10.60 -16.91 -11.24
CA TRP A 14 9.31 -17.01 -11.95
C TRP A 14 8.99 -18.45 -12.39
N GLN A 15 7.77 -18.91 -12.11
CA GLN A 15 7.32 -20.28 -12.45
C GLN A 15 6.30 -20.30 -13.60
N PRO A 16 6.25 -21.38 -14.41
CA PRO A 16 5.34 -21.48 -15.56
C PRO A 16 3.85 -21.33 -15.23
N HIS A 17 3.43 -21.67 -14.01
CA HIS A 17 2.04 -21.60 -13.59
C HIS A 17 1.63 -20.22 -13.00
N PHE A 18 2.58 -19.36 -12.64
CA PHE A 18 2.30 -18.04 -12.07
C PHE A 18 1.39 -17.13 -12.92
N PRO A 19 1.50 -17.10 -14.26
CA PRO A 19 0.57 -16.32 -15.08
C PRO A 19 -0.91 -16.67 -14.84
N SER A 20 -1.21 -17.94 -14.55
CA SER A 20 -2.59 -18.39 -14.29
C SER A 20 -3.12 -18.02 -12.90
N LEU A 21 -2.20 -17.69 -11.97
CA LEU A 21 -2.52 -17.36 -10.58
C LEU A 21 -2.50 -15.85 -10.32
N TRP A 22 -1.85 -15.07 -11.19
CA TRP A 22 -1.69 -13.63 -11.04
C TRP A 22 -3.03 -12.91 -10.84
N GLY A 23 -3.11 -12.02 -9.84
CA GLY A 23 -4.32 -11.30 -9.46
C GLY A 23 -5.41 -12.12 -8.74
N ASN A 24 -5.29 -13.45 -8.70
CA ASN A 24 -6.31 -14.36 -8.15
C ASN A 24 -5.84 -15.15 -6.93
N HIS A 25 -4.52 -15.31 -6.77
CA HIS A 25 -3.91 -15.98 -5.62
C HIS A 25 -2.74 -15.14 -5.07
N SER A 26 -2.36 -15.42 -3.82
CA SER A 26 -1.12 -14.93 -3.26
C SER A 26 0.07 -15.56 -4.00
N LEU A 27 1.04 -14.75 -4.39
CA LEU A 27 2.26 -15.17 -5.04
C LEU A 27 3.45 -14.56 -4.30
N ALA A 28 4.25 -15.42 -3.68
CA ALA A 28 5.53 -15.05 -3.09
C ALA A 28 6.65 -15.33 -4.09
N LEU A 29 7.40 -14.30 -4.47
CA LEU A 29 8.49 -14.39 -5.44
C LEU A 29 9.78 -13.82 -4.87
N SER A 30 10.90 -14.17 -5.48
CA SER A 30 12.23 -13.64 -5.19
C SER A 30 12.63 -12.59 -6.21
N HIS A 31 13.38 -11.58 -5.78
CA HIS A 31 13.87 -10.50 -6.62
C HIS A 31 15.27 -10.03 -6.21
N ARG A 32 16.00 -9.42 -7.15
CA ARG A 32 17.38 -8.94 -6.92
C ARG A 32 17.50 -7.53 -6.31
N LEU A 33 16.38 -6.81 -6.15
CA LEU A 33 16.39 -5.39 -5.73
C LEU A 33 16.92 -5.13 -4.31
N ALA A 34 17.09 -6.15 -3.45
CA ALA A 34 17.75 -5.98 -2.15
C ALA A 34 19.20 -5.48 -2.28
N ALA A 35 19.86 -5.78 -3.40
CA ALA A 35 21.21 -5.29 -3.71
C ALA A 35 21.22 -3.99 -4.54
N SER A 36 20.05 -3.40 -4.83
CA SER A 36 19.99 -2.21 -5.69
C SER A 36 20.52 -0.96 -4.97
N PRO A 37 21.38 -0.15 -5.62
CA PRO A 37 21.87 1.10 -5.04
C PRO A 37 20.76 2.13 -4.78
N LEU A 38 19.60 1.97 -5.44
CA LEU A 38 18.42 2.80 -5.18
C LEU A 38 17.95 2.68 -3.72
N PHE A 39 18.20 1.57 -3.05
CA PHE A 39 17.80 1.39 -1.64
C PHE A 39 18.98 1.44 -0.66
N SER A 40 20.09 2.05 -1.08
CA SER A 40 21.21 2.39 -0.19
C SER A 40 20.80 3.47 0.80
N ASP A 41 21.48 3.54 1.95
CA ASP A 41 21.19 4.57 2.96
C ASP A 41 21.34 5.98 2.41
N ASP A 42 22.34 6.23 1.56
CA ASP A 42 22.51 7.53 0.92
C ASP A 42 21.38 7.87 -0.06
N ALA A 43 20.86 6.89 -0.80
CA ALA A 43 19.72 7.11 -1.70
C ALA A 43 18.43 7.39 -0.92
N LEU A 44 18.17 6.64 0.14
CA LEU A 44 17.00 6.83 1.01
C LEU A 44 17.08 8.17 1.76
N ALA A 45 18.25 8.54 2.29
CA ALA A 45 18.47 9.82 2.94
C ALA A 45 18.23 10.99 1.98
N ARG A 46 18.76 10.92 0.75
CA ARG A 46 18.51 11.95 -0.28
C ARG A 46 17.04 12.09 -0.63
N LEU A 47 16.28 10.99 -0.66
CA LEU A 47 14.84 11.06 -0.87
C LEU A 47 14.16 11.78 0.29
N ILE A 48 14.52 11.47 1.55
CA ILE A 48 13.96 12.12 2.73
C ILE A 48 14.26 13.63 2.70
N ASP A 49 15.51 14.02 2.42
CA ASP A 49 15.93 15.43 2.37
C ASP A 49 15.16 16.25 1.34
N LYS A 50 14.90 15.66 0.17
CA LYS A 50 14.34 16.37 -0.99
C LYS A 50 12.84 16.20 -1.15
N SER A 51 12.20 15.29 -0.41
CA SER A 51 10.77 15.07 -0.51
C SER A 51 10.00 16.26 0.07
N PRO A 52 9.12 16.92 -0.71
CA PRO A 52 8.27 17.96 -0.16
C PRO A 52 7.26 17.37 0.84
N ARG A 53 6.67 18.22 1.70
CA ARG A 53 5.82 17.78 2.82
C ARG A 53 4.67 16.88 2.36
N GLU A 54 4.07 17.15 1.21
CA GLU A 54 2.97 16.39 0.62
C GLU A 54 3.37 15.02 0.04
N ALA A 55 4.67 14.79 -0.17
CA ALA A 55 5.21 13.57 -0.75
C ALA A 55 5.63 12.54 0.32
N TYR A 56 5.58 12.88 1.62
CA TYR A 56 5.88 11.93 2.69
C TYR A 56 4.86 11.93 3.83
N HIS A 57 4.88 10.84 4.60
CA HIS A 57 4.20 10.73 5.88
C HIS A 57 5.15 10.16 6.93
N VAL A 58 5.20 10.75 8.11
CA VAL A 58 5.85 10.13 9.28
C VAL A 58 4.76 9.65 10.20
N ASN A 59 4.85 8.39 10.59
CA ASN A 59 3.80 7.75 11.36
C ASN A 59 4.37 7.14 12.62
N TYR A 60 3.54 7.12 13.64
CA TYR A 60 3.86 6.54 14.93
C TYR A 60 2.65 5.77 15.46
N SER A 61 2.91 4.61 16.06
CA SER A 61 1.90 3.80 16.74
C SER A 61 2.28 3.66 18.21
N GLN A 62 1.50 4.26 19.11
CA GLN A 62 1.71 4.15 20.55
C GLN A 62 1.80 2.67 20.97
N LYS A 63 2.86 2.30 21.71
CA LYS A 63 3.03 0.94 22.26
C LYS A 63 2.11 0.66 23.47
N THR A 64 1.62 1.71 24.13
CA THR A 64 0.79 1.63 25.34
C THR A 64 -0.70 1.76 25.00
N PRO A 65 -1.63 1.03 25.67
CA PRO A 65 -2.99 0.83 25.17
C PRO A 65 -3.87 2.09 25.26
N GLY A 66 -4.24 2.63 24.10
CA GLY A 66 -5.65 2.91 23.82
C GLY A 66 -6.20 1.71 23.06
N ASN A 67 -7.46 1.32 23.29
CA ASN A 67 -8.09 0.27 22.48
C ASN A 67 -8.97 0.92 21.40
N PRO A 68 -8.53 1.01 20.13
CA PRO A 68 -7.23 0.58 19.57
C PRO A 68 -6.16 1.71 19.57
N PRO A 69 -4.85 1.38 19.47
CA PRO A 69 -3.78 2.37 19.53
C PRO A 69 -3.89 3.38 18.38
N LYS A 70 -3.78 4.67 18.67
CA LYS A 70 -3.99 5.74 17.68
C LYS A 70 -2.75 5.88 16.81
N ARG A 71 -2.91 5.74 15.49
CA ARG A 71 -1.89 6.17 14.52
C ARG A 71 -1.80 7.69 14.55
N ARG A 72 -0.61 8.21 14.77
CA ARG A 72 -0.29 9.63 14.72
C ARG A 72 0.46 9.95 13.44
N GLU A 73 0.33 11.19 12.99
CA GLU A 73 1.05 11.73 11.84
C GLU A 73 2.01 12.81 12.35
N GLY A 74 3.23 12.79 11.83
CA GLY A 74 4.30 13.69 12.23
C GLY A 74 5.00 14.34 11.05
N GLU A 75 5.99 15.17 11.36
CA GLU A 75 6.82 15.85 10.37
C GLU A 75 8.32 15.62 10.58
N ILE A 76 9.07 15.83 9.50
CA ILE A 76 10.53 15.91 9.52
C ILE A 76 10.88 17.39 9.39
N LYS A 77 11.61 17.93 10.36
CA LYS A 77 12.00 19.34 10.36
C LYS A 77 13.37 19.50 11.02
N GLY A 78 14.28 20.20 10.34
CA GLY A 78 15.62 20.48 10.85
C GLY A 78 16.51 19.25 11.03
N LEU A 79 16.19 18.13 10.37
CA LEU A 79 16.98 16.90 10.36
C LEU A 79 17.37 16.56 8.93
N THR A 80 18.56 16.02 8.77
CA THR A 80 19.02 15.36 7.54
C THR A 80 18.36 13.99 7.38
N GLY A 81 18.31 13.48 6.16
CA GLY A 81 17.79 12.16 5.85
C GLY A 81 18.54 11.06 6.62
N HIS A 82 19.86 11.18 6.79
CA HIS A 82 20.64 10.22 7.58
C HIS A 82 20.24 10.22 9.06
N GLU A 83 20.05 11.40 9.67
CA GLU A 83 19.55 11.50 11.05
C GLU A 83 18.17 10.88 11.18
N VAL A 84 17.27 11.08 10.21
CA VAL A 84 15.96 10.43 10.20
C VAL A 84 16.10 8.91 10.09
N LEU A 85 16.99 8.39 9.25
CA LEU A 85 17.25 6.95 9.16
C LEU A 85 17.74 6.39 10.51
N ASP A 86 18.62 7.12 11.21
CA ASP A 86 19.08 6.75 12.56
C ASP A 86 17.95 6.74 13.58
N VAL A 87 17.04 7.71 13.53
CA VAL A 87 15.85 7.72 14.38
C VAL A 87 14.96 6.51 14.07
N VAL A 88 14.72 6.20 12.79
CA VAL A 88 13.91 5.04 12.41
C VAL A 88 14.56 3.74 12.87
N ARG A 89 15.89 3.57 12.77
CA ARG A 89 16.59 2.36 13.23
C ARG A 89 16.32 2.02 14.70
N ASN A 90 16.18 3.04 15.55
CA ASN A 90 16.14 2.89 17.00
C ASN A 90 14.78 3.26 17.65
N GLY A 91 13.89 3.89 16.89
CA GLY A 91 12.64 4.46 17.39
C GLY A 91 11.44 3.54 17.24
N ASN A 92 10.27 4.17 17.08
CA ASN A 92 8.99 3.50 16.86
C ASN A 92 8.16 4.21 15.78
N ILE A 93 8.85 4.69 14.74
CA ILE A 93 8.25 5.46 13.66
C ILE A 93 8.39 4.73 12.33
N TRP A 94 7.59 5.12 11.35
CA TRP A 94 7.84 4.75 9.96
C TRP A 94 7.57 5.90 9.02
N VAL A 95 8.42 6.01 8.00
CA VAL A 95 8.37 7.03 6.96
C VAL A 95 7.87 6.39 5.68
N ASN A 96 6.79 6.94 5.13
CA ASN A 96 6.28 6.59 3.81
C ASN A 96 6.65 7.70 2.82
N LEU A 97 7.42 7.36 1.78
CA LEU A 97 7.75 8.25 0.66
C LEU A 97 6.86 7.88 -0.52
N THR A 98 5.86 8.71 -0.81
CA THR A 98 4.71 8.36 -1.68
C THR A 98 4.90 8.66 -3.17
N ALA A 99 5.94 9.42 -3.51
CA ALA A 99 6.24 9.80 -4.90
C ALA A 99 7.76 9.92 -5.13
N PRO A 100 8.57 8.88 -4.86
CA PRO A 100 10.03 8.98 -4.96
C PRO A 100 10.51 9.36 -6.37
N ALA A 101 9.75 9.02 -7.41
CA ALA A 101 10.04 9.39 -8.80
C ALA A 101 10.00 10.92 -9.07
N SER A 102 9.31 11.71 -8.24
CA SER A 102 9.33 13.18 -8.38
C SER A 102 10.63 13.79 -7.85
N VAL A 103 11.40 13.04 -7.06
CA VAL A 103 12.68 13.45 -6.49
C VAL A 103 13.84 12.85 -7.28
N ASP A 104 13.72 11.57 -7.66
CA ASP A 104 14.73 10.84 -8.42
C ASP A 104 14.04 9.98 -9.50
N PRO A 105 14.17 10.33 -10.79
CA PRO A 105 13.52 9.62 -11.90
C PRO A 105 13.83 8.13 -11.98
N ALA A 106 14.94 7.65 -11.42
CA ALA A 106 15.33 6.25 -11.46
C ALA A 106 14.31 5.32 -10.77
N TYR A 107 13.51 5.82 -9.82
CA TYR A 107 12.40 5.06 -9.24
C TYR A 107 11.22 4.90 -10.19
N GLY A 108 11.01 5.87 -11.10
CA GLY A 108 10.04 5.74 -12.18
C GLY A 108 10.47 4.69 -13.21
N GLU A 109 11.75 4.71 -13.59
CA GLU A 109 12.33 3.71 -14.49
C GLU A 109 12.29 2.29 -13.90
N LEU A 110 12.56 2.16 -12.59
CA LEU A 110 12.39 0.91 -11.86
C LEU A 110 10.94 0.41 -11.92
N LEU A 111 9.98 1.31 -11.66
CA LEU A 111 8.57 0.96 -11.67
C LEU A 111 8.10 0.48 -13.06
N ASP A 112 8.54 1.16 -14.12
CA ASP A 112 8.23 0.76 -15.48
C ASP A 112 8.87 -0.58 -15.86
N SER A 113 10.10 -0.83 -15.44
CA SER A 113 10.78 -2.11 -15.66
C SER A 113 10.07 -3.27 -14.95
N LEU A 114 9.65 -3.06 -13.69
CA LEU A 114 8.89 -4.04 -12.91
C LEU A 114 7.60 -4.46 -13.62
N TYR A 115 6.81 -3.48 -14.06
CA TYR A 115 5.54 -3.77 -14.74
C TYR A 115 5.73 -4.27 -16.16
N ALA A 116 6.79 -3.88 -16.88
CA ALA A 116 7.13 -4.46 -18.18
C ALA A 116 7.37 -5.98 -18.05
N GLU A 117 8.12 -6.41 -17.03
CA GLU A 117 8.38 -7.83 -16.76
C GLU A 117 7.10 -8.62 -16.46
N PHE A 118 6.15 -8.04 -15.71
CA PHE A 118 4.85 -8.68 -15.48
C PHE A 118 3.96 -8.70 -16.73
N GLU A 119 3.92 -7.63 -17.52
CA GLU A 119 3.14 -7.58 -18.76
C GLU A 119 3.67 -8.51 -19.85
N GLU A 120 4.99 -8.78 -19.87
CA GLU A 120 5.58 -9.78 -20.74
C GLU A 120 5.15 -11.20 -20.33
N ARG A 121 5.08 -11.47 -19.02
CA ARG A 121 4.88 -12.81 -18.48
C ARG A 121 3.43 -13.20 -18.25
N VAL A 122 2.53 -12.24 -18.08
CA VAL A 122 1.11 -12.49 -17.81
C VAL A 122 0.28 -12.12 -19.04
N PRO A 123 -0.20 -13.11 -19.83
CA PRO A 123 -0.94 -12.84 -21.05
C PRO A 123 -2.17 -11.95 -20.81
N GLY A 124 -2.29 -10.89 -21.61
CA GLY A 124 -3.41 -9.95 -21.52
C GLY A 124 -3.32 -8.96 -20.36
N TYR A 125 -2.31 -9.06 -19.49
CA TYR A 125 -2.10 -8.09 -18.42
C TYR A 125 -1.60 -6.77 -19.01
N LYS A 126 -2.34 -5.70 -18.71
CA LYS A 126 -1.98 -4.32 -19.06
C LYS A 126 -2.27 -3.42 -17.88
N SER A 127 -1.22 -2.80 -17.37
CA SER A 127 -1.23 -1.99 -16.17
C SER A 127 -1.07 -0.51 -16.52
N TYR A 128 -1.77 0.35 -15.78
CA TYR A 128 -1.67 1.80 -15.90
C TYR A 128 -1.86 2.46 -14.55
N LYS A 129 -1.61 3.78 -14.47
CA LYS A 129 -1.63 4.54 -13.21
C LYS A 129 -0.83 3.84 -12.11
N ARG A 130 0.38 3.44 -12.50
CA ARG A 130 1.33 2.75 -11.62
C ARG A 130 1.84 3.73 -10.58
N ASN A 131 2.04 3.26 -9.36
CA ASN A 131 2.67 4.05 -8.31
C ASN A 131 3.66 3.19 -7.52
N LEU A 132 4.68 3.84 -6.95
CA LEU A 132 5.65 3.22 -6.05
C LEU A 132 5.73 4.04 -4.76
N THR A 133 5.55 3.40 -3.61
CA THR A 133 5.75 4.04 -2.30
C THR A 133 6.82 3.28 -1.52
N ILE A 134 7.81 4.00 -0.99
CA ILE A 134 8.87 3.41 -0.15
C ILE A 134 8.46 3.55 1.31
N LEU A 135 8.62 2.47 2.09
CA LEU A 135 8.37 2.41 3.52
C LEU A 135 9.67 2.09 4.25
N ILE A 136 10.08 2.98 5.14
CA ILE A 136 11.26 2.85 6.00
C ILE A 136 10.75 2.83 7.44
N SER A 137 10.96 1.73 8.14
CA SER A 137 10.21 1.45 9.38
C SER A 137 11.10 0.95 10.51
N SER A 138 10.79 1.40 11.72
CA SER A 138 11.41 0.90 12.94
C SER A 138 11.15 -0.59 13.18
N PRO A 139 11.99 -1.25 14.00
CA PRO A 139 11.75 -2.61 14.49
C PRO A 139 10.35 -2.76 15.11
N ASN A 140 9.73 -3.93 14.94
CA ASN A 140 8.46 -4.30 15.57
C ASN A 140 7.24 -3.42 15.24
N VAL A 141 7.37 -2.47 14.29
CA VAL A 141 6.23 -1.69 13.80
C VAL A 141 5.25 -2.62 13.08
N SER A 142 3.97 -2.45 13.36
CA SER A 142 2.88 -3.18 12.71
C SER A 142 1.90 -2.24 12.02
N VAL A 143 1.41 -2.64 10.84
CA VAL A 143 0.26 -1.99 10.20
C VAL A 143 -0.96 -2.89 10.42
N LYS A 144 -2.05 -2.29 10.88
CA LYS A 144 -3.30 -2.97 11.20
C LYS A 144 -3.94 -3.60 9.97
N TYR A 145 -4.90 -4.48 10.23
CA TYR A 145 -5.79 -5.07 9.23
C TYR A 145 -6.43 -4.00 8.34
N HIS A 146 -6.21 -4.10 7.02
CA HIS A 146 -6.75 -3.20 6.01
C HIS A 146 -6.85 -3.87 4.65
N SER A 147 -7.53 -3.23 3.71
CA SER A 147 -7.50 -3.55 2.28
C SER A 147 -7.20 -2.29 1.50
N ASP A 148 -6.52 -2.43 0.37
CA ASP A 148 -6.32 -1.33 -0.57
C ASP A 148 -7.26 -1.45 -1.76
N VAL A 149 -7.47 -0.31 -2.40
CA VAL A 149 -8.34 -0.16 -3.56
C VAL A 149 -7.68 -0.61 -4.88
N PRO A 150 -6.46 -0.15 -5.23
CA PRO A 150 -5.78 -0.62 -6.45
C PRO A 150 -5.21 -2.03 -6.29
N GLY A 151 -4.80 -2.64 -7.41
CA GLY A 151 -3.99 -3.84 -7.39
C GLY A 151 -2.61 -3.51 -6.83
N GLN A 152 -2.01 -4.42 -6.06
CA GLN A 152 -0.82 -4.11 -5.29
C GLN A 152 0.14 -5.29 -5.13
N SER A 153 1.39 -4.96 -4.82
CA SER A 153 2.42 -5.90 -4.38
C SER A 153 3.34 -5.22 -3.37
N LEU A 154 3.89 -6.00 -2.43
CA LEU A 154 4.86 -5.57 -1.45
C LEU A 154 6.22 -6.21 -1.71
N TRP A 155 7.28 -5.41 -1.64
CA TRP A 155 8.64 -5.79 -2.00
C TRP A 155 9.58 -5.50 -0.84
N GLN A 156 10.23 -6.53 -0.30
CA GLN A 156 11.10 -6.40 0.85
C GLN A 156 12.56 -6.25 0.40
N VAL A 157 13.21 -5.16 0.80
CA VAL A 157 14.59 -4.85 0.42
C VAL A 157 15.53 -5.08 1.60
N ARG A 158 15.13 -4.72 2.82
CA ARG A 158 15.95 -4.87 4.02
C ARG A 158 15.11 -5.29 5.21
N GLY A 159 15.65 -6.19 6.01
CA GLY A 159 15.00 -6.73 7.19
C GLY A 159 13.94 -7.76 6.84
N THR A 160 13.17 -8.15 7.86
CA THR A 160 12.18 -9.21 7.75
C THR A 160 10.81 -8.71 8.18
N LYS A 161 9.80 -9.04 7.39
CA LYS A 161 8.40 -8.66 7.60
C LYS A 161 7.49 -9.87 7.47
N LYS A 162 6.66 -10.09 8.49
CA LYS A 162 5.57 -11.06 8.44
C LYS A 162 4.32 -10.40 7.88
N VAL A 163 3.79 -10.97 6.80
CA VAL A 163 2.58 -10.49 6.13
C VAL A 163 1.49 -11.55 6.29
N PHE A 164 0.32 -11.11 6.72
CA PHE A 164 -0.88 -11.93 6.86
C PHE A 164 -1.83 -11.49 5.76
N VAL A 165 -2.22 -12.40 4.87
CA VAL A 165 -3.21 -12.17 3.82
C VAL A 165 -4.44 -13.00 4.12
N TYR A 166 -5.62 -12.37 4.08
CA TYR A 166 -6.88 -13.02 4.40
C TYR A 166 -7.71 -13.22 3.13
N PRO A 167 -8.65 -14.18 3.12
CA PRO A 167 -9.54 -14.36 1.97
C PRO A 167 -10.29 -13.07 1.61
N ALA A 168 -10.31 -12.71 0.33
CA ALA A 168 -10.95 -11.48 -0.18
C ALA A 168 -12.49 -11.60 -0.27
N ASN A 169 -13.13 -12.25 0.70
CA ASN A 169 -14.56 -12.50 0.75
C ASN A 169 -15.09 -12.45 2.19
N LYS A 170 -16.41 -12.64 2.33
CA LYS A 170 -17.02 -12.77 3.66
C LYS A 170 -16.50 -14.05 4.34
N PRO A 171 -16.22 -14.01 5.65
CA PRO A 171 -16.49 -12.92 6.60
C PRO A 171 -15.43 -11.81 6.66
N PHE A 172 -14.23 -12.04 6.15
CA PHE A 172 -13.03 -11.20 6.32
C PHE A 172 -13.18 -9.79 5.72
N ILE A 173 -13.84 -9.66 4.56
CA ILE A 173 -14.22 -8.37 4.01
C ILE A 173 -15.68 -8.39 3.56
N SER A 174 -16.48 -7.56 4.21
CA SER A 174 -17.87 -7.37 3.80
C SER A 174 -17.96 -6.42 2.62
N GLN A 175 -18.91 -6.69 1.73
CA GLN A 175 -19.19 -5.84 0.59
C GLN A 175 -19.47 -4.36 0.97
N PRO A 176 -20.25 -4.04 2.01
CA PRO A 176 -20.42 -2.66 2.47
C PRO A 176 -19.16 -2.01 3.02
N ALA A 177 -18.25 -2.79 3.65
CA ALA A 177 -16.98 -2.26 4.13
C ALA A 177 -16.08 -1.86 2.95
N LEU A 178 -15.96 -2.72 1.93
CA LEU A 178 -15.23 -2.42 0.70
C LEU A 178 -15.81 -1.20 -0.03
N GLU A 179 -17.12 -1.12 -0.14
CA GLU A 179 -17.81 0.04 -0.73
C GLU A 179 -17.50 1.34 0.03
N LYS A 180 -17.54 1.34 1.37
CA LYS A 180 -17.19 2.51 2.20
C LYS A 180 -15.72 2.90 2.04
N LEU A 181 -14.82 1.93 1.98
CA LEU A 181 -13.40 2.13 1.71
C LEU A 181 -13.23 2.85 0.36
N ILE A 182 -13.85 2.34 -0.70
CA ILE A 182 -13.79 2.93 -2.05
C ILE A 182 -14.37 4.35 -2.09
N LEU A 183 -15.42 4.63 -1.33
CA LEU A 183 -16.00 5.98 -1.22
C LEU A 183 -15.20 6.94 -0.33
N GLY A 184 -14.13 6.48 0.33
CA GLY A 184 -13.37 7.27 1.30
C GLY A 184 -14.14 7.56 2.60
N GLN A 185 -15.17 6.77 2.89
CA GLN A 185 -15.99 6.87 4.11
C GLN A 185 -15.47 6.01 5.26
N LEU A 186 -14.52 5.12 4.97
CA LEU A 186 -13.79 4.31 5.94
C LEU A 186 -12.30 4.53 5.67
N ARG A 187 -11.50 4.80 6.71
CA ARG A 187 -10.04 4.77 6.56
C ARG A 187 -9.62 3.31 6.42
N GLU A 188 -8.59 3.05 5.61
CA GLU A 188 -8.06 1.69 5.36
C GLU A 188 -7.82 0.93 6.69
N THR A 189 -7.27 1.61 7.70
CA THR A 189 -6.96 1.03 9.03
C THR A 189 -8.16 0.84 9.97
N ASP A 190 -9.35 1.28 9.58
CA ASP A 190 -10.58 1.19 10.39
C ASP A 190 -11.44 -0.01 9.97
N MET A 191 -10.90 -0.92 9.15
CA MET A 191 -11.59 -2.14 8.75
C MET A 191 -11.89 -3.04 9.96
N PRO A 192 -13.11 -3.60 10.05
CA PRO A 192 -13.45 -4.53 11.12
C PRO A 192 -12.53 -5.75 11.09
N TYR A 193 -11.91 -6.02 12.24
CA TYR A 193 -11.03 -7.16 12.45
C TYR A 193 -11.54 -7.95 13.65
N GLU A 194 -11.62 -9.26 13.51
CA GLU A 194 -11.87 -10.18 14.61
C GLU A 194 -10.64 -11.08 14.79
N SER A 195 -10.23 -11.34 16.03
CA SER A 195 -8.97 -12.06 16.29
C SER A 195 -8.93 -13.46 15.68
N TRP A 196 -10.07 -14.14 15.56
CA TRP A 196 -10.17 -15.46 14.92
C TRP A 196 -9.97 -15.41 13.40
N TYR A 197 -9.93 -14.23 12.77
CA TYR A 197 -9.56 -14.14 11.36
C TYR A 197 -8.15 -14.70 11.12
N ASP A 198 -7.26 -14.61 12.12
CA ASP A 198 -5.90 -15.13 12.04
C ASP A 198 -5.84 -16.65 11.80
N ASP A 199 -6.88 -17.40 12.18
CA ASP A 199 -6.98 -18.85 11.92
C ASP A 199 -7.06 -19.18 10.42
N TYR A 200 -7.39 -18.18 9.59
CA TYR A 200 -7.58 -18.31 8.14
C TYR A 200 -6.59 -17.48 7.32
N ALA A 201 -5.62 -16.83 7.98
CA ALA A 201 -4.61 -16.04 7.30
C ALA A 201 -3.59 -16.94 6.58
N GLU A 202 -3.30 -16.60 5.32
CA GLU A 202 -2.07 -17.04 4.66
C GLU A 202 -0.93 -16.18 5.18
N VAL A 203 0.06 -16.80 5.82
CA VAL A 203 1.17 -16.09 6.48
C VAL A 203 2.45 -16.27 5.68
N HIS A 204 3.01 -15.15 5.22
CA HIS A 204 4.28 -15.13 4.50
C HIS A 204 5.34 -14.38 5.28
N MET A 205 6.54 -14.95 5.33
CA MET A 205 7.72 -14.25 5.79
C MET A 205 8.45 -13.65 4.59
N LEU A 206 8.51 -12.32 4.51
CA LEU A 206 9.28 -11.63 3.49
C LEU A 206 10.61 -11.20 4.09
N GLU A 207 11.66 -11.90 3.68
CA GLU A 207 13.05 -11.50 3.89
C GLU A 207 13.51 -10.54 2.78
N ALA A 208 14.68 -9.92 2.95
CA ALA A 208 15.30 -9.13 1.90
C ALA A 208 15.39 -9.92 0.57
N GLY A 209 14.85 -9.35 -0.51
CA GLY A 209 14.79 -10.01 -1.81
C GLY A 209 13.52 -10.83 -2.03
N LYS A 210 12.53 -10.75 -1.14
CA LYS A 210 11.21 -11.38 -1.32
C LYS A 210 10.13 -10.33 -1.59
N MET A 211 9.19 -10.69 -2.44
CA MET A 211 7.97 -9.92 -2.66
C MET A 211 6.73 -10.78 -2.49
N LEU A 212 5.60 -10.14 -2.22
CA LEU A 212 4.29 -10.76 -2.16
C LEU A 212 3.29 -9.96 -3.01
N HIS A 213 2.59 -10.64 -3.90
CA HIS A 213 1.43 -10.15 -4.63
C HIS A 213 0.22 -10.93 -4.16
N TRP A 214 -0.97 -10.32 -4.10
CA TRP A 214 -2.17 -11.00 -3.62
C TRP A 214 -3.43 -10.48 -4.33
N PRO A 215 -4.57 -11.19 -4.16
CA PRO A 215 -5.80 -10.86 -4.88
C PRO A 215 -6.31 -9.45 -4.58
N LEU A 216 -7.03 -8.88 -5.54
CA LEU A 216 -7.64 -7.55 -5.41
C LEU A 216 -8.45 -7.42 -4.12
N ASN A 217 -8.20 -6.34 -3.38
CA ASN A 217 -8.86 -6.01 -2.12
C ASN A 217 -8.70 -7.07 -1.01
N GLY A 218 -7.81 -8.06 -1.19
CA GLY A 218 -7.44 -9.03 -0.15
C GLY A 218 -7.00 -8.31 1.12
N PRO A 219 -7.74 -8.47 2.24
CA PRO A 219 -7.35 -7.85 3.48
C PRO A 219 -6.00 -8.38 3.93
N HIS A 220 -5.23 -7.53 4.60
CA HIS A 220 -3.91 -7.91 5.08
C HIS A 220 -3.46 -7.04 6.25
N ARG A 221 -2.49 -7.56 6.99
CA ARG A 221 -1.75 -6.83 8.03
C ARG A 221 -0.30 -7.24 8.00
N VAL A 222 0.58 -6.38 8.53
CA VAL A 222 2.02 -6.65 8.55
C VAL A 222 2.60 -6.39 9.92
N VAL A 223 3.61 -7.18 10.28
CA VAL A 223 4.43 -7.00 11.47
C VAL A 223 5.89 -7.09 11.05
N ASN A 224 6.63 -6.01 11.28
CA ASN A 224 8.08 -6.01 11.09
C ASN A 224 8.75 -6.77 12.23
N GLU A 225 9.84 -7.47 11.93
CA GLU A 225 10.67 -8.10 12.95
C GLU A 225 11.62 -7.07 13.61
N ASN A 226 12.57 -7.56 14.40
CA ASN A 226 13.41 -6.81 15.34
C ASN A 226 14.53 -5.95 14.72
N MET A 227 14.36 -5.42 13.49
CA MET A 227 15.36 -4.59 12.82
C MET A 227 14.75 -3.51 11.92
N LEU A 228 15.58 -2.58 11.43
CA LEU A 228 15.18 -1.62 10.41
C LEU A 228 14.64 -2.35 9.18
N ASN A 229 13.44 -1.97 8.77
CA ASN A 229 12.78 -2.52 7.60
C ASN A 229 12.73 -1.48 6.47
N VAL A 230 13.22 -1.87 5.30
CA VAL A 230 13.04 -1.10 4.05
C VAL A 230 12.28 -1.97 3.08
N SER A 231 11.16 -1.45 2.61
CA SER A 231 10.30 -2.11 1.63
C SER A 231 9.69 -1.06 0.72
N PHE A 232 9.12 -1.49 -0.40
CA PHE A 232 8.28 -0.61 -1.20
C PHE A 232 7.02 -1.36 -1.65
N THR A 233 5.94 -0.62 -1.87
CA THR A 233 4.75 -1.13 -2.51
C THR A 233 4.70 -0.64 -3.94
N THR A 234 4.16 -1.48 -4.82
CA THR A 234 3.79 -1.09 -6.17
C THR A 234 2.30 -1.22 -6.34
N GLU A 235 1.64 -0.18 -6.84
CA GLU A 235 0.21 -0.16 -7.12
C GLU A 235 -0.03 -0.05 -8.62
N HIS A 236 -1.15 -0.58 -9.10
CA HIS A 236 -1.57 -0.47 -10.49
C HIS A 236 -3.09 -0.54 -10.67
N TRP A 237 -3.49 -0.15 -11.87
CA TRP A 237 -4.82 -0.36 -12.40
C TRP A 237 -4.77 -1.21 -13.65
N THR A 238 -5.79 -2.04 -13.83
CA THR A 238 -6.15 -2.66 -15.12
C THR A 238 -7.60 -2.28 -15.43
N ASP A 239 -8.05 -2.55 -16.66
CA ASP A 239 -9.46 -2.33 -17.01
C ASP A 239 -10.42 -3.19 -16.20
N GLU A 240 -9.99 -4.38 -15.79
CA GLU A 240 -10.76 -5.23 -14.88
C GLU A 240 -10.89 -4.60 -13.50
N LEU A 241 -9.77 -4.17 -12.90
CA LEU A 241 -9.78 -3.48 -11.60
C LEU A 241 -10.65 -2.22 -11.63
N ARG A 242 -10.60 -1.47 -12.75
CA ARG A 242 -11.42 -0.28 -12.94
C ARG A 242 -12.92 -0.59 -13.03
N LYS A 243 -13.31 -1.71 -13.64
CA LYS A 243 -14.71 -2.16 -13.67
C LYS A 243 -15.20 -2.48 -12.25
N HIS A 244 -14.42 -3.25 -11.48
CA HIS A 244 -14.74 -3.55 -10.08
C HIS A 244 -14.87 -2.27 -9.25
N TYR A 245 -13.95 -1.33 -9.41
CA TYR A 245 -14.03 -0.03 -8.73
C TYR A 245 -15.33 0.71 -9.08
N ALA A 246 -15.69 0.80 -10.36
CA ALA A 246 -16.90 1.52 -10.79
C ALA A 246 -18.18 0.90 -10.20
N VAL A 247 -18.28 -0.43 -10.21
CA VAL A 247 -19.42 -1.16 -9.64
C VAL A 247 -19.52 -0.91 -8.14
N ASN A 248 -18.42 -1.08 -7.41
CA ASN A 248 -18.38 -0.88 -5.96
C ASN A 248 -18.64 0.57 -5.56
N TYR A 249 -18.09 1.54 -6.29
CA TYR A 249 -18.33 2.95 -6.07
C TYR A 249 -19.83 3.28 -6.21
N ALA A 250 -20.45 2.86 -7.33
CA ALA A 250 -21.87 3.07 -7.55
C ALA A 250 -22.73 2.35 -6.52
N ASN A 251 -22.36 1.12 -6.13
CA ASN A 251 -23.09 0.35 -5.13
C ASN A 251 -23.03 0.99 -3.76
N GLY A 252 -21.85 1.43 -3.31
CA GLY A 252 -21.70 2.17 -2.06
C GLY A 252 -22.52 3.45 -2.05
N PHE A 253 -22.53 4.18 -3.18
CA PHE A 253 -23.33 5.40 -3.28
C PHE A 253 -24.83 5.10 -3.15
N LEU A 254 -25.34 4.15 -3.92
CA LEU A 254 -26.75 3.77 -3.90
C LEU A 254 -27.17 3.20 -2.54
N ARG A 255 -26.31 2.42 -1.89
CA ARG A 255 -26.57 1.91 -0.54
C ARG A 255 -26.62 3.03 0.48
N SER A 256 -25.63 3.94 0.46
CA SER A 256 -25.54 5.03 1.44
C SER A 256 -26.62 6.10 1.25
N LYS A 257 -27.07 6.34 0.02
CA LYS A 257 -28.06 7.40 -0.30
C LYS A 257 -29.50 6.91 -0.43
N LEU A 258 -29.70 5.68 -0.90
CA LEU A 258 -31.04 5.15 -1.20
C LEU A 258 -31.38 3.89 -0.38
N GLY A 259 -30.50 3.43 0.50
CA GLY A 259 -30.76 2.28 1.37
C GLY A 259 -30.84 0.92 0.66
N MET A 260 -30.44 0.85 -0.62
CA MET A 260 -30.53 -0.37 -1.43
C MET A 260 -29.63 -1.48 -0.87
N GLN A 261 -30.18 -2.70 -0.72
CA GLN A 261 -29.46 -3.81 -0.08
C GLN A 261 -28.89 -4.83 -1.08
N LYS A 262 -29.70 -5.27 -2.05
CA LYS A 262 -29.33 -6.30 -3.04
C LYS A 262 -28.89 -5.63 -4.33
N LEU A 263 -27.59 -5.38 -4.46
CA LEU A 263 -26.99 -4.73 -5.62
C LEU A 263 -26.10 -5.71 -6.36
N SER A 264 -26.25 -5.75 -7.69
CA SER A 264 -25.41 -6.59 -8.55
C SER A 264 -23.94 -6.18 -8.47
N GLN A 265 -23.06 -7.19 -8.47
CA GLN A 265 -21.60 -7.05 -8.54
C GLN A 265 -21.05 -7.38 -9.94
N GLN A 266 -21.92 -7.57 -10.93
CA GLN A 266 -21.51 -7.87 -12.30
C GLN A 266 -20.72 -6.69 -12.89
N VAL A 267 -19.55 -7.02 -13.45
CA VAL A 267 -18.64 -6.08 -14.13
C VAL A 267 -18.85 -6.04 -15.65
N THR A 268 -19.92 -6.68 -16.13
CA THR A 268 -20.35 -6.69 -17.53
C THR A 268 -21.88 -6.58 -17.64
N GLY A 269 -22.38 -6.39 -18.87
CA GLY A 269 -23.81 -6.30 -19.16
C GLY A 269 -24.48 -4.99 -18.74
N ALA A 270 -25.81 -4.93 -18.89
CA ALA A 270 -26.59 -3.71 -18.69
C ALA A 270 -26.47 -3.14 -17.26
N SER A 271 -26.46 -4.01 -16.24
CA SER A 271 -26.26 -3.59 -14.85
C SER A 271 -24.93 -2.84 -14.69
N TYR A 272 -23.84 -3.36 -15.23
CA TYR A 272 -22.54 -2.70 -15.18
C TYR A 272 -22.57 -1.32 -15.84
N LEU A 273 -23.17 -1.19 -17.04
CA LEU A 273 -23.25 0.10 -17.74
C LEU A 273 -23.99 1.16 -16.93
N VAL A 274 -25.09 0.78 -16.26
CA VAL A 274 -25.82 1.67 -15.35
C VAL A 274 -24.94 2.07 -14.15
N LYS A 275 -24.19 1.13 -13.57
CA LYS A 275 -23.26 1.43 -12.46
C LYS A 275 -22.12 2.34 -12.89
N LEU A 276 -21.53 2.11 -14.07
CA LEU A 276 -20.49 2.95 -14.63
C LEU A 276 -20.99 4.39 -14.85
N ALA A 277 -22.17 4.54 -15.45
CA ALA A 277 -22.80 5.85 -15.64
C ALA A 277 -23.10 6.54 -14.29
N THR A 278 -23.61 5.79 -13.31
CA THR A 278 -23.86 6.30 -11.95
C THR A 278 -22.56 6.77 -11.29
N ALA A 279 -21.50 5.95 -11.33
CA ALA A 279 -20.21 6.30 -10.75
C ALA A 279 -19.61 7.55 -11.40
N ALA A 280 -19.66 7.65 -12.73
CA ALA A 280 -19.21 8.82 -13.46
C ALA A 280 -20.02 10.08 -13.06
N ALA A 281 -21.34 10.02 -13.10
CA ALA A 281 -22.21 11.14 -12.74
C ALA A 281 -21.98 11.63 -11.31
N VAL A 282 -21.85 10.71 -10.34
CA VAL A 282 -21.60 11.08 -8.95
C VAL A 282 -20.20 11.69 -8.78
N LYS A 283 -19.18 11.16 -9.46
CA LYS A 283 -17.78 11.59 -9.29
C LYS A 283 -17.54 13.05 -9.71
N PHE A 284 -18.31 13.55 -10.69
CA PHE A 284 -18.20 14.92 -11.20
C PHE A 284 -19.24 15.90 -10.62
N THR A 285 -19.95 15.51 -9.56
CA THR A 285 -20.94 16.37 -8.88
C THR A 285 -20.56 16.57 -7.40
N PRO A 286 -21.18 17.54 -6.72
CA PRO A 286 -21.02 17.71 -5.26
C PRO A 286 -21.46 16.52 -4.42
N LEU A 287 -22.10 15.51 -5.04
CA LEU A 287 -22.49 14.26 -4.40
C LEU A 287 -21.32 13.30 -4.18
N ASN A 288 -20.16 13.55 -4.81
CA ASN A 288 -18.96 12.75 -4.61
C ASN A 288 -18.58 12.71 -3.12
N PRO A 289 -18.63 11.54 -2.46
CA PRO A 289 -18.31 11.43 -1.04
C PRO A 289 -16.80 11.48 -0.78
N GLN A 290 -15.96 11.28 -1.80
CA GLN A 290 -14.50 11.36 -1.65
C GLN A 290 -14.11 12.82 -1.42
N LYS A 291 -13.63 13.09 -0.20
CA LYS A 291 -13.09 14.39 0.20
C LYS A 291 -11.56 14.33 0.23
N LYS A 292 -10.93 15.50 0.16
CA LYS A 292 -9.48 15.63 0.44
C LYS A 292 -9.17 15.03 1.81
N LYS A 293 -8.10 14.25 1.90
CA LYS A 293 -7.67 13.65 3.17
C LYS A 293 -7.03 14.77 3.99
N VAL A 294 -7.61 15.09 5.14
CA VAL A 294 -7.06 16.02 6.11
C VAL A 294 -6.31 15.22 7.17
N TYR A 295 -5.05 15.57 7.37
CA TYR A 295 -4.17 14.96 8.34
C TYR A 295 -3.86 15.98 9.44
N THR A 296 -3.80 15.49 10.67
CA THR A 296 -3.37 16.28 11.83
C THR A 296 -1.95 15.87 12.16
N VAL A 297 -1.00 16.77 11.94
CA VAL A 297 0.41 16.60 12.36
C VAL A 297 0.49 17.02 13.81
N ASP A 298 0.93 16.13 14.68
CA ASP A 298 1.00 16.40 16.13
C ASP A 298 2.33 15.99 16.78
N PHE A 299 3.31 15.55 15.97
CA PHE A 299 4.68 15.32 16.44
C PHE A 299 5.72 15.66 15.38
N GLN A 300 6.96 15.80 15.84
CA GLN A 300 8.15 15.91 15.01
C GLN A 300 9.10 14.74 15.31
N VAL A 301 9.83 14.28 14.30
CA VAL A 301 10.93 13.33 14.48
C VAL A 301 12.00 13.97 15.38
N ASP A 302 12.44 13.25 16.42
CA ASP A 302 13.43 13.75 17.39
C ASP A 302 14.45 12.65 17.74
N PRO A 303 15.74 12.83 17.37
CA PRO A 303 16.79 11.84 17.64
C PRO A 303 17.13 11.69 19.14
N THR A 304 16.71 12.63 19.98
CA THR A 304 16.95 12.60 21.43
C THR A 304 15.82 11.93 22.20
N ALA A 305 14.66 11.73 21.57
CA ALA A 305 13.51 11.08 22.19
C ALA A 305 13.63 9.54 22.11
N PRO A 306 13.31 8.79 23.19
CA PRO A 306 13.46 7.33 23.22
C PRO A 306 12.73 6.57 22.10
N GLU A 307 11.62 7.11 21.60
CA GLU A 307 10.84 6.51 20.51
C GLU A 307 10.97 7.27 19.18
N GLY A 308 11.84 8.29 19.13
CA GLY A 308 12.01 9.13 17.95
C GLY A 308 10.94 10.20 17.75
N VAL A 309 10.13 10.49 18.79
CA VAL A 309 8.92 11.30 18.71
C VAL A 309 8.93 12.38 19.78
N ARG A 310 8.79 13.65 19.35
CA ARG A 310 8.52 14.79 20.22
C ARG A 310 7.19 15.44 19.84
N ASP A 311 6.32 15.62 20.82
CA ASP A 311 5.04 16.29 20.61
C ASP A 311 5.23 17.77 20.21
N ILE A 312 4.35 18.26 19.34
CA ILE A 312 4.30 19.66 18.91
C ILE A 312 2.86 20.17 18.96
N GLU A 313 2.68 21.50 18.85
CA GLU A 313 1.35 22.05 18.62
C GLU A 313 0.80 21.54 17.28
N GLY A 314 -0.38 20.92 17.34
CA GLY A 314 -0.94 20.21 16.21
C GLY A 314 -1.42 21.15 15.11
N TYR A 315 -1.10 20.85 13.86
CA TYR A 315 -1.59 21.59 12.70
C TYR A 315 -2.20 20.65 11.65
N SER A 316 -3.07 21.19 10.81
CA SER A 316 -3.72 20.42 9.75
C SER A 316 -3.02 20.61 8.41
N PHE A 317 -2.82 19.53 7.67
CA PHE A 317 -2.47 19.60 6.25
C PHE A 317 -3.46 18.77 5.43
N SER A 318 -3.75 19.22 4.20
CA SER A 318 -4.69 18.55 3.30
C SER A 318 -3.99 18.08 2.04
N LYS A 319 -4.27 16.83 1.64
CA LYS A 319 -3.90 16.26 0.34
C LYS A 319 -5.18 15.94 -0.43
#